data_AF-A0A6P4I5H7-F1
#
_entry.id   AF-A0A6P4I5H7-F1
#
_cell.length_a   1.000
_cell.length_b   1.000
_cell.length_c   1.000
_cell.angle_alpha   90.00
_cell.angle_beta   90.00
_cell.angle_gamma   90.00
#
_symmetry.space_group_name_H-M   'P 1'
#
loop_
_entity.id
_entity.type
_entity.pdbx_description
1 polymer ?
#
loop_
_entity_poly.entity_id
_entity_poly.type
_entity_poly.pdbx_seq_one_letter_code
_entity_poly.pdbx_strand_id
1 'polypeptide(L)'
;MDRLASGISNTCVSRKIPVPKIVVTDNIVVGIQYECGVIIATDVGPTISNMYRLHDNIYAAVTGVGQDICAVVSVIQSKLEMHHMTTNYRRVPVRCANQMAKQLLHSQDGDLNVNLLIAGVDKYGTEMYSTRFDGSSDTAPFTAMGTGTMNAMSLLETRWRTGLDEETARDVIREAVICGTGRVEGPFKSPIRLCILRNDYSMLDETIGSVVQPLRPFVSRVVPKIVGERVVMVESSTPENGGSGEESVVAKEKINTGGLAKIDEGGDK
;
A
#
# COMPACT_ATOMS: atom_id res chain seq x y z
N MET A 1 -3.43 15.59 17.43
CA MET A 1 -2.50 14.51 17.03
C MET A 1 -1.41 14.27 18.08
N ASP A 2 -0.84 15.31 18.72
CA ASP A 2 0.25 15.12 19.71
C ASP A 2 -0.14 14.47 21.05
N ARG A 3 -1.41 14.56 21.47
CA ARG A 3 -1.81 14.11 22.83
C ARG A 3 -1.79 12.58 23.00
N LEU A 4 -2.24 11.80 22.02
CA LEU A 4 -2.22 10.32 22.10
C LEU A 4 -0.81 9.75 21.84
N ALA A 5 -0.08 10.33 20.88
CA ALA A 5 1.32 9.99 20.63
C ALA A 5 2.20 10.26 21.87
N SER A 6 1.93 11.33 22.63
CA SER A 6 2.69 11.67 23.85
C SER A 6 2.49 10.66 24.99
N GLY A 7 1.28 10.11 25.17
CA GLY A 7 0.98 9.19 26.28
C GLY A 7 1.65 7.83 26.14
N ILE A 8 1.59 7.25 24.93
CA ILE A 8 2.19 5.95 24.62
C ILE A 8 3.71 6.09 24.56
N SER A 9 4.22 7.18 23.95
CA SER A 9 5.66 7.50 23.91
C SER A 9 6.26 7.57 25.32
N ASN A 10 5.62 8.29 26.25
CA ASN A 10 6.15 8.45 27.62
C ASN A 10 6.25 7.12 28.40
N THR A 11 5.35 6.16 28.13
CA THR A 11 5.35 4.85 28.79
C THR A 11 6.38 3.90 28.19
N CYS A 12 6.59 3.94 26.87
CA CYS A 12 7.64 3.20 26.19
C CYS A 12 9.04 3.74 26.54
N VAL A 13 9.17 5.06 26.61
CA VAL A 13 10.40 5.76 27.03
C VAL A 13 10.78 5.40 28.47
N SER A 14 9.80 5.37 29.40
CA SER A 14 10.08 4.98 30.79
C SER A 14 10.48 3.51 30.94
N ARG A 15 9.98 2.62 30.06
CA ARG A 15 10.30 1.19 30.04
C ARG A 15 11.49 0.82 29.14
N LYS A 16 12.19 1.80 28.54
CA LYS A 16 13.28 1.57 27.55
C LYS A 16 12.88 0.64 26.39
N ILE A 17 11.59 0.59 26.04
CA ILE A 17 11.10 -0.16 24.88
C ILE A 17 11.23 0.77 23.67
N PRO A 18 11.83 0.32 22.55
CA PRO A 18 11.92 1.15 21.35
C PRO A 18 10.51 1.52 20.88
N VAL A 19 10.27 2.82 20.70
CA VAL A 19 8.97 3.34 20.26
C VAL A 19 8.65 2.81 18.86
N PRO A 20 7.43 2.31 18.62
CA PRO A 20 7.05 1.84 17.30
C PRO A 20 7.08 3.02 16.32
N LYS A 21 7.74 2.81 15.17
CA LYS A 21 7.76 3.82 14.10
C LYS A 21 6.37 3.88 13.47
N ILE A 22 5.70 5.02 13.62
CA ILE A 22 4.43 5.29 12.95
C ILE A 22 4.75 5.51 11.46
N VAL A 23 4.14 4.70 10.61
CA VAL A 23 4.22 4.83 9.15
C VAL A 23 2.89 5.42 8.68
N VAL A 24 2.94 6.67 8.22
CA VAL A 24 1.80 7.34 7.58
C VAL A 24 1.92 7.15 6.07
N THR A 25 0.79 6.88 5.42
CA THR A 25 0.76 6.74 3.96
C THR A 25 0.67 8.11 3.30
N ASP A 26 1.76 8.53 2.66
CA ASP A 26 1.79 9.76 1.84
C ASP A 26 1.27 9.49 0.42
N ASN A 27 0.10 8.87 0.32
CA ASN A 27 -0.46 8.39 -0.95
C ASN A 27 -1.75 9.13 -1.30
N ILE A 28 -2.03 9.22 -2.59
CA ILE A 28 -3.29 9.70 -3.13
C ILE A 28 -4.13 8.55 -3.66
N VAL A 29 -5.43 8.62 -3.39
CA VAL A 29 -6.46 7.71 -3.84
C VAL A 29 -7.49 8.53 -4.60
N VAL A 30 -7.85 8.08 -5.80
CA VAL A 30 -8.84 8.74 -6.65
C VAL A 30 -9.88 7.71 -7.10
N GLY A 31 -11.14 8.12 -7.13
CA GLY A 31 -12.24 7.33 -7.67
C GLY A 31 -13.06 8.13 -8.67
N ILE A 32 -13.45 7.49 -9.77
CA ILE A 32 -14.33 8.07 -10.80
C ILE A 32 -15.39 7.04 -11.18
N GLN A 33 -16.64 7.48 -11.18
CA GLN A 33 -17.76 6.79 -11.80
C GLN A 33 -17.86 7.22 -13.27
N TYR A 34 -18.02 6.23 -14.15
CA TYR A 34 -18.20 6.38 -15.59
C TYR A 34 -19.42 5.55 -16.02
N GLU A 35 -19.77 5.54 -17.31
CA GLU A 35 -21.05 4.96 -17.76
C GLU A 35 -21.17 3.44 -17.47
N CYS A 36 -20.10 2.69 -17.73
CA CYS A 36 -20.09 1.24 -17.58
C CYS A 36 -19.57 0.76 -16.22
N GLY A 37 -19.26 1.67 -15.29
CA GLY A 37 -18.95 1.30 -13.91
C GLY A 37 -18.13 2.32 -13.11
N VAL A 38 -17.21 1.84 -12.28
CA VAL A 38 -16.36 2.69 -11.41
C VAL A 38 -14.90 2.29 -11.56
N ILE A 39 -14.01 3.28 -11.56
CA ILE A 39 -12.56 3.11 -11.56
C ILE A 39 -12.01 3.71 -10.28
N ILE A 40 -11.17 2.93 -9.58
CA ILE A 40 -10.35 3.41 -8.48
C ILE A 40 -8.90 3.44 -8.97
N ALA A 41 -8.14 4.46 -8.60
CA ALA A 41 -6.71 4.54 -8.84
C ALA A 41 -5.95 4.96 -7.58
N THR A 42 -4.75 4.41 -7.40
CA THR A 42 -3.83 4.78 -6.33
C THR A 42 -2.40 4.85 -6.85
N ASP A 43 -1.59 5.73 -6.27
CA ASP A 43 -0.14 5.63 -6.38
C ASP A 43 0.36 4.41 -5.58
N VAL A 44 1.32 3.67 -6.12
CA VAL A 44 2.02 2.59 -5.40
C VAL A 44 3.17 3.24 -4.63
N GLY A 45 2.88 3.59 -3.38
CA GLY A 45 3.89 4.06 -2.44
C GLY A 45 4.91 2.96 -2.10
N PRO A 46 6.11 3.33 -1.62
CA PRO A 46 7.19 2.38 -1.36
C PRO A 46 6.97 1.44 -0.16
N THR A 47 5.93 1.67 0.65
CA THR A 47 5.83 1.02 1.98
C THR A 47 4.58 0.14 2.16
N ILE A 48 3.39 0.58 1.72
CA ILE A 48 2.12 -0.12 1.96
C ILE A 48 1.24 -0.04 0.72
N SER A 49 0.65 -1.16 0.31
CA SER A 49 -0.36 -1.20 -0.76
C SER A 49 -1.65 -0.55 -0.27
N ASN A 50 -2.14 0.47 -0.96
CA ASN A 50 -3.35 1.20 -0.52
C ASN A 50 -4.64 0.59 -1.05
N MET A 51 -4.58 -0.32 -2.02
CA MET A 51 -5.74 -1.00 -2.59
C MET A 51 -5.91 -2.39 -1.99
N TYR A 52 -7.13 -2.65 -1.50
CA TYR A 52 -7.52 -3.88 -0.86
C TYR A 52 -8.86 -4.36 -1.44
N ARG A 53 -8.94 -5.65 -1.74
CA ARG A 53 -10.20 -6.31 -2.06
C ARG A 53 -10.96 -6.56 -0.76
N LEU A 54 -12.14 -5.97 -0.59
CA LEU A 54 -12.96 -6.20 0.61
C LEU A 54 -13.81 -7.47 0.47
N HIS A 55 -14.40 -7.65 -0.70
CA HIS A 55 -15.19 -8.81 -1.09
C HIS A 55 -15.03 -9.01 -2.60
N ASP A 56 -15.53 -10.11 -3.15
CA ASP A 56 -15.44 -10.41 -4.59
C ASP A 56 -15.90 -9.27 -5.48
N ASN A 57 -16.94 -8.52 -5.10
CA ASN A 57 -17.52 -7.44 -5.90
C ASN A 57 -17.17 -6.02 -5.39
N ILE A 58 -16.35 -5.90 -4.34
CA ILE A 58 -16.10 -4.63 -3.64
C ILE A 58 -14.61 -4.44 -3.40
N TYR A 59 -14.09 -3.31 -3.86
CA TYR A 59 -12.72 -2.87 -3.60
C TYR A 59 -12.72 -1.61 -2.74
N ALA A 60 -11.68 -1.49 -1.93
CA ALA A 60 -11.41 -0.30 -1.17
C ALA A 60 -10.00 0.19 -1.44
N ALA A 61 -9.86 1.51 -1.63
CA ALA A 61 -8.59 2.19 -1.55
C ALA A 61 -8.54 3.03 -0.29
N VAL A 62 -7.40 3.02 0.40
CA VAL A 62 -7.31 3.49 1.78
C VAL A 62 -6.12 4.42 1.96
N THR A 63 -6.30 5.48 2.75
CA THR A 63 -5.23 6.42 3.15
C THR A 63 -5.29 6.65 4.65
N GLY A 64 -4.16 7.02 5.27
CA GLY A 64 -4.03 7.20 6.71
C GLY A 64 -2.83 6.48 7.32
N VAL A 65 -2.95 6.10 8.59
CA VAL A 65 -1.88 5.40 9.33
C VAL A 65 -1.85 3.92 8.93
N GLY A 66 -0.69 3.43 8.52
CA GLY A 66 -0.54 2.09 7.94
C GLY A 66 -1.01 0.93 8.82
N GLN A 67 -0.79 1.03 10.13
CA GLN A 67 -1.21 0.00 11.09
C GLN A 67 -2.73 -0.04 11.22
N ASP A 68 -3.35 1.13 11.35
CA ASP A 68 -4.81 1.27 11.44
C ASP A 68 -5.47 0.79 10.16
N ILE A 69 -4.90 1.11 8.98
CA ILE A 69 -5.38 0.65 7.68
C ILE A 69 -5.50 -0.88 7.65
N CYS A 70 -4.41 -1.60 7.96
CA CYS A 70 -4.40 -3.05 7.93
C CYS A 70 -5.41 -3.66 8.90
N ALA A 71 -5.55 -3.09 10.10
CA ALA A 71 -6.50 -3.55 11.11
C ALA A 71 -7.96 -3.32 10.66
N VAL A 72 -8.28 -2.10 10.21
CA VAL A 72 -9.62 -1.71 9.76
C VAL A 72 -10.05 -2.55 8.56
N VAL A 73 -9.18 -2.70 7.56
CA VAL A 73 -9.47 -3.49 6.37
C VAL A 73 -9.72 -4.95 6.73
N SER A 74 -8.89 -5.56 7.59
CA SER A 74 -9.06 -6.96 8.00
C SER A 74 -10.37 -7.20 8.77
N VAL A 75 -10.75 -6.25 9.63
CA VAL A 75 -12.03 -6.31 10.36
C VAL A 75 -13.21 -6.18 9.41
N ILE A 76 -13.15 -5.24 8.45
CA ILE A 76 -14.22 -5.04 7.47
C ILE A 76 -14.35 -6.27 6.56
N GLN A 77 -13.25 -6.81 6.05
CA GLN A 77 -13.23 -8.05 5.26
C GLN A 77 -13.91 -9.21 6.01
N SER A 78 -13.51 -9.43 7.26
CA SER A 78 -14.09 -10.49 8.11
C SER A 78 -15.59 -10.29 8.34
N LYS A 79 -16.03 -9.04 8.60
CA LYS A 79 -17.45 -8.72 8.78
C LYS A 79 -18.27 -8.95 7.51
N LEU A 80 -17.71 -8.60 6.35
CA LEU A 80 -18.35 -8.81 5.06
C LEU A 80 -18.48 -10.29 4.73
N GLU A 81 -17.43 -11.07 4.99
CA GLU A 81 -17.45 -12.53 4.79
C GLU A 81 -18.49 -13.19 5.71
N MET A 82 -18.51 -12.83 6.99
CA MET A 82 -19.54 -13.32 7.91
C MET A 82 -20.95 -12.96 7.46
N HIS A 83 -21.14 -11.73 6.96
CA HIS A 83 -22.44 -11.31 6.42
C HIS A 83 -22.83 -12.08 5.15
N HIS A 84 -21.85 -12.35 4.28
CA HIS A 84 -22.03 -13.16 3.08
C HIS A 84 -22.50 -14.58 3.45
N MET A 85 -21.83 -15.23 4.40
CA MET A 85 -22.21 -16.57 4.89
C MET A 85 -23.58 -16.58 5.57
N THR A 86 -23.87 -15.57 6.41
CA THR A 86 -25.15 -15.45 7.12
C THR A 86 -26.33 -15.25 6.17
N THR A 87 -26.11 -14.59 5.04
CA THR A 87 -27.14 -14.29 4.04
C THR A 87 -27.24 -15.39 2.97
N ASN A 88 -26.88 -16.64 3.32
CA ASN A 88 -26.87 -17.78 2.40
C ASN A 88 -26.05 -17.52 1.12
N TYR A 89 -24.83 -17.01 1.26
CA TYR A 89 -23.91 -16.70 0.16
C TYR A 89 -24.48 -15.73 -0.89
N ARG A 90 -25.36 -14.82 -0.46
CA ARG A 90 -25.81 -13.72 -1.31
C ARG A 90 -24.69 -12.69 -1.46
N ARG A 91 -24.49 -12.19 -2.68
CA ARG A 91 -23.57 -11.08 -2.95
C ARG A 91 -23.85 -9.89 -2.03
N VAL A 92 -22.79 -9.34 -1.45
CA VAL A 92 -22.89 -8.27 -0.47
C VAL A 92 -23.13 -6.94 -1.18
N PRO A 93 -24.14 -6.16 -0.79
CA PRO A 93 -24.38 -4.84 -1.35
C PRO A 93 -23.33 -3.83 -0.89
N VAL A 94 -22.91 -2.90 -1.76
CA VAL A 94 -21.87 -1.90 -1.47
C VAL A 94 -22.26 -1.01 -0.28
N ARG A 95 -23.55 -0.64 -0.17
CA ARG A 95 -24.13 0.06 0.98
C ARG A 95 -23.86 -0.63 2.31
N CYS A 96 -23.88 -1.97 2.34
CA CYS A 96 -23.61 -2.72 3.57
C CYS A 96 -22.15 -2.60 3.97
N ALA A 97 -21.22 -2.69 3.01
CA ALA A 97 -19.81 -2.45 3.27
C ALA A 97 -19.53 -1.03 3.79
N ASN A 98 -20.15 -0.01 3.18
CA ASN A 98 -20.04 1.35 3.68
C ASN A 98 -20.61 1.48 5.11
N GLN A 99 -21.77 0.89 5.38
CA GLN A 99 -22.39 0.96 6.70
C GLN A 99 -21.53 0.29 7.79
N MET A 100 -20.92 -0.86 7.50
CA MET A 100 -20.00 -1.54 8.43
C MET A 100 -18.74 -0.71 8.68
N ALA A 101 -18.19 -0.08 7.64
CA ALA A 101 -17.03 0.80 7.73
C ALA A 101 -17.35 2.03 8.59
N LYS A 102 -18.48 2.71 8.33
CA LYS A 102 -18.95 3.84 9.12
C LYS A 102 -19.10 3.51 10.59
N GLN A 103 -19.81 2.43 10.91
CA GLN A 103 -20.05 2.03 12.29
C GLN A 103 -18.73 1.72 13.00
N LEU A 104 -17.78 1.07 12.31
CA LEU A 104 -16.47 0.80 12.85
C LEU A 104 -15.71 2.09 13.16
N LEU A 105 -15.59 3.00 12.19
CA LEU A 105 -14.85 4.25 12.37
C LEU A 105 -15.49 5.17 13.41
N HIS A 106 -16.82 5.31 13.35
CA HIS A 106 -17.57 6.11 14.31
C HIS A 106 -17.46 5.58 15.74
N SER A 107 -17.46 4.24 15.92
CA SER A 107 -17.31 3.64 17.26
C SER A 107 -15.97 3.90 17.93
N GLN A 108 -14.96 4.35 17.16
CA GLN A 108 -13.62 4.64 17.66
C GLN A 108 -13.43 6.15 17.91
N ASP A 109 -14.48 6.97 17.78
CA ASP A 109 -14.49 8.41 18.10
C ASP A 109 -13.29 9.20 17.51
N GLY A 110 -12.78 8.78 16.35
CA GLY A 110 -11.65 9.41 15.67
C GLY A 110 -10.26 8.97 16.13
N ASP A 111 -10.14 7.93 16.96
CA ASP A 111 -8.85 7.35 17.36
C ASP A 111 -8.16 6.63 16.19
N LEU A 112 -8.93 6.08 15.25
CA LEU A 112 -8.42 5.47 14.03
C LEU A 112 -8.33 6.50 12.91
N ASN A 113 -7.11 6.79 12.45
CA ASN A 113 -6.90 7.76 11.38
C ASN A 113 -6.82 7.06 10.03
N VAL A 114 -7.99 6.68 9.51
CA VAL A 114 -8.16 5.96 8.24
C VAL A 114 -9.30 6.57 7.43
N ASN A 115 -9.03 6.89 6.16
CA ASN A 115 -10.06 7.25 5.19
C ASN A 115 -10.16 6.17 4.11
N LEU A 116 -11.39 5.76 3.80
CA LEU A 116 -11.72 4.63 2.94
C LEU A 116 -12.50 5.11 1.72
N LEU A 117 -11.98 4.85 0.53
CA LEU A 117 -12.74 4.93 -0.72
C LEU A 117 -13.24 3.53 -1.06
N ILE A 118 -14.53 3.28 -0.88
CA ILE A 118 -15.16 1.99 -1.17
C ILE A 118 -15.90 2.11 -2.48
N ALA A 119 -15.59 1.25 -3.46
CA ALA A 119 -16.40 1.11 -4.66
C ALA A 119 -16.71 -0.36 -4.93
N GLY A 120 -17.87 -0.59 -5.52
CA GLY A 120 -18.31 -1.93 -5.83
C GLY A 120 -19.44 -1.95 -6.84
N VAL A 121 -19.74 -3.16 -7.30
CA VAL A 121 -20.88 -3.44 -8.17
C VAL A 121 -21.85 -4.30 -7.37
N ASP A 122 -23.09 -3.85 -7.24
CA ASP A 122 -24.18 -4.62 -6.64
C ASP A 122 -25.34 -4.78 -7.63
N LYS A 123 -26.36 -5.54 -7.24
CA LYS A 123 -27.61 -5.71 -7.98
C LYS A 123 -28.32 -4.40 -8.32
N TYR A 124 -28.06 -3.33 -7.58
CA TYR A 124 -28.64 -2.01 -7.80
C TYR A 124 -27.81 -1.14 -8.77
N GLY A 125 -26.63 -1.60 -9.17
CA GLY A 125 -25.69 -0.87 -10.00
C GLY A 125 -24.35 -0.65 -9.31
N THR A 126 -23.55 0.21 -9.91
CA THR A 126 -22.26 0.62 -9.34
C THR A 126 -22.43 1.78 -8.38
N GLU A 127 -21.81 1.63 -7.22
CA GLU A 127 -21.83 2.65 -6.17
C GLU A 127 -20.41 2.89 -5.66
N MET A 128 -20.14 4.16 -5.33
CA MET A 128 -18.88 4.61 -4.75
C MET A 128 -19.16 5.48 -3.53
N TYR A 129 -18.39 5.23 -2.47
CA TYR A 129 -18.49 5.92 -1.19
C TYR A 129 -17.12 6.36 -0.72
N SER A 130 -17.00 7.63 -0.34
CA SER A 130 -15.83 8.13 0.39
C SER A 130 -16.19 8.28 1.86
N THR A 131 -15.58 7.46 2.71
CA THR A 131 -15.81 7.44 4.16
C THR A 131 -14.58 7.99 4.88
N ARG A 132 -14.76 9.02 5.68
CA ARG A 132 -13.70 9.68 6.44
C ARG A 132 -13.55 9.07 7.83
N PHE A 133 -12.42 9.37 8.49
CA PHE A 133 -12.06 8.86 9.82
C PHE A 133 -13.09 9.13 10.92
N ASP A 134 -13.92 10.16 10.77
CA ASP A 134 -15.00 10.54 11.70
C ASP A 134 -16.27 9.67 11.55
N GLY A 135 -16.31 8.81 10.52
CA GLY A 135 -17.47 8.00 10.17
C GLY A 135 -18.48 8.71 9.26
N SER A 136 -18.20 9.94 8.83
CA SER A 136 -18.97 10.58 7.76
C SER A 136 -18.72 9.86 6.44
N SER A 137 -19.75 9.74 5.60
CA SER A 137 -19.53 9.32 4.21
C SER A 137 -20.25 10.21 3.24
N ASP A 138 -19.60 10.43 2.12
CA ASP A 138 -20.14 11.16 0.98
C ASP A 138 -20.30 10.20 -0.21
N THR A 139 -21.37 10.42 -0.98
CA THR A 139 -21.58 9.80 -2.29
C THR A 139 -21.36 10.85 -3.36
N ALA A 140 -20.28 10.73 -4.11
CA ALA A 140 -19.95 11.63 -5.20
C ALA A 140 -19.55 10.83 -6.44
N PRO A 141 -19.81 11.33 -7.66
CA PRO A 141 -19.44 10.63 -8.89
C PRO A 141 -17.93 10.57 -9.09
N PHE A 142 -17.18 11.52 -8.52
CA PHE A 142 -15.73 11.47 -8.42
C PHE A 142 -15.30 11.92 -7.04
N THR A 143 -14.17 11.41 -6.56
CA THR A 143 -13.64 11.77 -5.25
C THR A 143 -12.14 11.51 -5.22
N ALA A 144 -11.42 12.31 -4.43
CA ALA A 144 -10.00 12.13 -4.17
C ALA A 144 -9.72 12.25 -2.67
N MET A 145 -8.87 11.36 -2.15
CA MET A 145 -8.41 11.36 -0.76
C MET A 145 -6.89 11.20 -0.68
N GLY A 146 -6.25 11.75 0.36
CA GLY A 146 -4.80 11.70 0.56
C GLY A 146 -4.13 13.07 0.69
N THR A 147 -2.82 13.13 0.48
CA THR A 147 -1.99 14.35 0.67
C THR A 147 -2.10 15.36 -0.48
N GLY A 148 -2.47 14.92 -1.68
CA GLY A 148 -2.54 15.74 -2.91
C GLY A 148 -3.95 15.97 -3.44
N THR A 149 -4.98 15.89 -2.59
CA THR A 149 -6.39 15.87 -3.01
C THR A 149 -6.82 17.12 -3.74
N MET A 150 -6.39 18.31 -3.31
CA MET A 150 -6.77 19.57 -3.94
C MET A 150 -6.36 19.63 -5.42
N ASN A 151 -5.16 19.16 -5.74
CA ASN A 151 -4.65 19.13 -7.11
C ASN A 151 -5.42 18.13 -7.97
N ALA A 152 -5.64 16.91 -7.45
CA ALA A 152 -6.42 15.90 -8.15
C ALA A 152 -7.87 16.35 -8.37
N MET A 153 -8.51 16.94 -7.35
CA MET A 153 -9.88 17.45 -7.45
C MET A 153 -10.01 18.55 -8.50
N SER A 154 -9.07 19.49 -8.57
CA SER A 154 -9.04 20.54 -9.60
C SER A 154 -9.07 19.97 -11.02
N LEU A 155 -8.29 18.91 -11.27
CA LEU A 155 -8.28 18.25 -12.57
C LEU A 155 -9.58 17.47 -12.82
N LEU A 156 -10.07 16.74 -11.83
CA LEU A 156 -11.33 15.99 -11.93
C LEU A 156 -12.50 16.93 -12.23
N GLU A 157 -12.61 18.06 -11.54
CA GLU A 157 -13.66 19.05 -11.78
C GLU A 157 -13.60 19.65 -13.21
N THR A 158 -12.40 19.75 -13.79
CA THR A 158 -12.21 20.30 -15.14
C THR A 158 -12.47 19.29 -16.25
N ARG A 159 -12.04 18.03 -16.04
CA ARG A 159 -12.02 16.98 -17.08
C ARG A 159 -13.22 16.04 -17.01
N TRP A 160 -13.78 15.81 -15.83
CA TRP A 160 -14.85 14.84 -15.64
C TRP A 160 -16.16 15.32 -16.29
N ARG A 161 -16.86 14.39 -16.92
CA ARG A 161 -18.17 14.61 -17.54
C ARG A 161 -19.08 13.42 -17.26
N THR A 162 -20.39 13.65 -17.31
CA THR A 162 -21.39 12.58 -17.24
C THR A 162 -21.31 11.71 -18.50
N GLY A 163 -21.29 10.38 -18.35
CA GLY A 163 -21.26 9.45 -19.49
C GLY A 163 -19.89 9.34 -20.17
N LEU A 164 -18.80 9.34 -19.39
CA LEU A 164 -17.47 9.07 -19.93
C LEU A 164 -17.32 7.61 -20.35
N ASP A 165 -16.63 7.41 -21.48
CA ASP A 165 -16.16 6.09 -21.91
C ASP A 165 -15.02 5.58 -21.02
N GLU A 166 -14.82 4.26 -20.98
CA GLU A 166 -13.84 3.61 -20.11
C GLU A 166 -12.41 4.08 -20.38
N GLU A 167 -12.02 4.20 -21.65
CA GLU A 167 -10.67 4.62 -22.04
C GLU A 167 -10.41 6.08 -21.64
N THR A 168 -11.38 6.95 -21.88
CA THR A 168 -11.28 8.36 -21.51
C THR A 168 -11.25 8.52 -19.98
N ALA A 169 -12.08 7.77 -19.25
CA ALA A 169 -12.07 7.77 -17.79
C ALA A 169 -10.73 7.27 -17.22
N ARG A 170 -10.12 6.27 -17.84
CA ARG A 170 -8.78 5.74 -17.48
C ARG A 170 -7.69 6.79 -17.65
N ASP A 171 -7.76 7.61 -18.70
CA ASP A 171 -6.78 8.66 -18.93
C ASP A 171 -6.98 9.83 -17.95
N VAL A 172 -8.22 10.26 -17.70
CA VAL A 172 -8.53 11.31 -16.72
C VAL A 172 -8.08 10.92 -15.32
N ILE A 173 -8.36 9.70 -14.87
CA ILE A 173 -7.97 9.26 -13.52
C ILE A 173 -6.44 9.15 -13.38
N ARG A 174 -5.74 8.76 -14.46
CA ARG A 174 -4.28 8.71 -14.49
C ARG A 174 -3.68 10.11 -14.36
N GLU A 175 -4.17 11.07 -15.15
CA GLU A 175 -3.74 12.47 -15.09
C GLU A 175 -4.02 13.05 -13.69
N ALA A 176 -5.16 12.71 -13.08
CA ALA A 176 -5.53 13.17 -11.74
C ALA A 176 -4.57 12.67 -10.65
N VAL A 177 -4.20 11.38 -10.69
CA VAL A 177 -3.22 10.81 -9.75
C VAL A 177 -1.84 11.45 -9.94
N ILE A 178 -1.40 11.65 -11.18
CA ILE A 178 -0.11 12.29 -11.48
C ILE A 178 -0.08 13.73 -10.95
N CYS A 179 -1.13 14.51 -11.24
CA CYS A 179 -1.30 15.88 -10.76
C CYS A 179 -1.33 15.94 -9.22
N GLY A 180 -2.05 15.00 -8.59
CA GLY A 180 -2.14 14.89 -7.14
C GLY A 180 -0.80 14.61 -6.47
N THR A 181 -0.04 13.65 -6.97
CA THR A 181 1.27 13.30 -6.40
C THR A 181 2.34 14.36 -6.70
N GLY A 182 2.10 15.26 -7.67
CA GLY A 182 3.05 16.30 -8.08
C GLY A 182 4.36 15.73 -8.68
N ARG A 183 4.37 14.44 -9.04
CA ARG A 183 5.51 13.77 -9.66
C ARG A 183 5.42 13.96 -11.17
N VAL A 184 6.51 14.45 -11.77
CA VAL A 184 6.59 14.72 -13.20
C VAL A 184 6.69 13.40 -13.98
N GLU A 185 6.04 13.35 -15.14
CA GLU A 185 6.21 12.24 -16.10
C GLU A 185 7.68 12.14 -16.54
N GLY A 186 8.28 10.98 -16.30
CA GLY A 186 9.68 10.68 -16.61
C GLY A 186 10.01 9.20 -16.39
N PRO A 187 11.26 8.77 -16.61
CA PRO A 187 11.67 7.35 -16.50
C PRO A 187 11.55 6.79 -15.07
N PHE A 188 11.43 7.65 -14.05
CA PHE A 188 11.11 7.29 -12.66
C PHE A 188 9.61 7.39 -12.40
N LYS A 189 8.80 6.74 -13.24
CA LYS A 189 7.34 6.71 -13.08
C LYS A 189 7.00 5.94 -11.80
N SER A 190 6.34 6.58 -10.83
CA SER A 190 5.76 5.80 -9.74
C SER A 190 4.65 4.92 -10.30
N PRO A 191 4.60 3.62 -9.95
CA PRO A 191 3.61 2.73 -10.52
C PRO A 191 2.22 3.20 -10.05
N ILE A 192 1.29 3.36 -10.98
CA ILE A 192 -0.10 3.67 -10.63
C ILE A 192 -0.87 2.36 -10.73
N ARG A 193 -1.55 1.96 -9.66
CA ARG A 193 -2.45 0.81 -9.67
C ARG A 193 -3.87 1.30 -9.93
N LEU A 194 -4.50 0.72 -10.94
CA LEU A 194 -5.88 0.98 -11.31
C LEU A 194 -6.71 -0.28 -11.12
N CYS A 195 -7.89 -0.11 -10.53
CA CYS A 195 -8.90 -1.14 -10.40
C CYS A 195 -10.15 -0.65 -11.12
N ILE A 196 -10.55 -1.36 -12.17
CA ILE A 196 -11.73 -1.08 -12.98
C ILE A 196 -12.79 -2.11 -12.61
N LEU A 197 -13.94 -1.62 -12.13
CA LEU A 197 -15.11 -2.42 -11.81
C LEU A 197 -16.20 -2.10 -12.84
N ARG A 198 -16.58 -3.09 -13.64
CA ARG A 198 -17.65 -2.94 -14.64
C ARG A 198 -18.99 -3.43 -14.10
N ASN A 199 -20.09 -2.92 -14.65
CA ASN A 199 -21.45 -3.33 -14.30
C ASN A 199 -21.69 -4.85 -14.49
N ASP A 200 -20.95 -5.51 -15.38
CA ASP A 200 -20.99 -6.96 -15.60
C ASP A 200 -20.30 -7.79 -14.49
N TYR A 201 -19.87 -7.15 -13.40
CA TYR A 201 -19.03 -7.74 -12.35
C TYR A 201 -17.63 -8.18 -12.83
N SER A 202 -17.24 -7.81 -14.06
CA SER A 202 -15.87 -8.00 -14.51
C SER A 202 -14.96 -6.98 -13.83
N MET A 203 -13.77 -7.44 -13.46
CA MET A 203 -12.81 -6.67 -12.70
C MET A 203 -11.45 -6.77 -13.35
N LEU A 204 -10.80 -5.61 -13.51
CA LEU A 204 -9.43 -5.51 -13.98
C LEU A 204 -8.62 -4.79 -12.93
N ASP A 205 -7.53 -5.43 -12.50
CA ASP A 205 -6.52 -4.85 -11.61
C ASP A 205 -5.22 -4.74 -12.39
N GLU A 206 -4.88 -3.53 -12.79
CA GLU A 206 -3.75 -3.23 -13.65
C GLU A 206 -2.79 -2.30 -12.92
N THR A 207 -1.48 -2.54 -13.06
CA THR A 207 -0.45 -1.60 -12.58
C THR A 207 0.26 -1.00 -13.78
N ILE A 208 0.10 0.31 -13.96
CA ILE A 208 0.71 1.08 -15.05
C ILE A 208 2.05 1.64 -14.58
N GLY A 209 3.13 1.19 -15.20
CA GLY A 209 4.50 1.62 -14.91
C GLY A 209 5.40 0.46 -14.49
N SER A 210 6.70 0.55 -14.79
CA SER A 210 7.67 -0.43 -14.31
C SER A 210 7.92 -0.20 -12.82
N VAL A 211 7.69 -1.22 -11.99
CA VAL A 211 8.20 -1.23 -10.62
C VAL A 211 9.73 -1.26 -10.73
N VAL A 212 10.37 -0.10 -10.67
CA VAL A 212 11.81 -0.04 -10.42
C VAL A 212 11.99 -0.54 -8.99
N GLN A 213 12.22 -1.84 -8.84
CA GLN A 213 12.60 -2.36 -7.53
C GLN A 213 13.84 -1.57 -7.11
N PRO A 214 13.88 -0.98 -5.90
CA PRO A 214 15.12 -0.43 -5.40
C PRO A 214 16.14 -1.56 -5.50
N LEU A 215 17.28 -1.31 -6.16
CA LEU A 215 18.39 -2.27 -6.17
C LEU A 215 18.57 -2.73 -4.72
N ARG A 216 18.45 -4.04 -4.48
CA ARG A 216 18.61 -4.57 -3.12
C ARG A 216 19.92 -3.98 -2.60
N PRO A 217 19.92 -3.36 -1.40
CA PRO A 217 21.16 -2.84 -0.86
C PRO A 217 22.19 -3.97 -0.89
N PHE A 218 23.38 -3.69 -1.39
CA PHE A 218 24.44 -4.67 -1.51
C PHE A 218 24.71 -5.28 -0.14
N VAL A 219 24.23 -6.51 0.09
CA VAL A 219 24.50 -7.26 1.31
C VAL A 219 25.71 -8.13 1.04
N SER A 220 26.89 -7.66 1.43
CA SER A 220 28.06 -8.55 1.54
C SER A 220 27.80 -9.52 2.69
N ARG A 221 27.65 -10.80 2.37
CA ARG A 221 27.58 -11.84 3.40
C ARG A 221 29.00 -12.33 3.65
N VAL A 222 29.50 -12.07 4.86
CA VAL A 222 30.74 -12.68 5.34
C VAL A 222 30.40 -14.07 5.87
N VAL A 223 30.85 -15.11 5.18
CA VAL A 223 30.63 -16.49 5.59
C VAL A 223 31.96 -17.06 6.09
N PRO A 224 32.04 -17.60 7.32
CA PRO A 224 33.21 -18.34 7.75
C PRO A 224 33.30 -19.63 6.93
N LYS A 225 34.36 -19.79 6.16
CA LYS A 225 34.63 -20.99 5.37
C LYS A 225 35.86 -21.68 5.95
N ILE A 226 35.72 -22.95 6.31
CA ILE A 226 36.84 -23.77 6.76
C ILE A 226 37.61 -24.18 5.52
N VAL A 227 38.86 -23.71 5.40
CA VAL A 227 39.77 -24.07 4.31
C VAL A 227 40.98 -24.74 4.96
N GLY A 228 41.02 -26.08 4.90
CA GLY A 228 42.00 -26.87 5.65
C GLY A 228 41.77 -26.78 7.16
N GLU A 229 42.82 -26.56 7.95
CA GLU A 229 42.76 -26.41 9.42
C GLU A 229 42.46 -24.98 9.89
N ARG A 230 42.18 -24.03 8.98
CA ARG A 230 41.94 -22.61 9.32
C ARG A 230 40.55 -22.15 8.88
N VAL A 231 39.95 -21.29 9.72
CA VAL A 231 38.70 -20.58 9.38
C VAL A 231 39.08 -19.28 8.68
N VAL A 232 38.67 -19.13 7.43
CA VAL A 232 38.87 -17.90 6.65
C VAL A 232 37.53 -17.22 6.45
N MET A 233 37.49 -15.91 6.71
CA MET A 233 36.30 -15.09 6.46
C MET A 233 36.24 -14.75 4.98
N VAL A 234 35.24 -15.29 4.27
CA VAL A 234 35.06 -15.06 2.84
C VAL A 234 33.91 -14.10 2.64
N GLU A 235 34.18 -12.96 2.01
CA GLU A 235 33.16 -12.02 1.55
C GLU A 235 32.57 -12.54 0.24
N SER A 236 31.36 -13.08 0.31
CA SER A 236 30.58 -13.40 -0.88
C SER A 236 29.75 -12.18 -1.29
N SER A 237 29.93 -11.72 -2.53
CA SER A 237 29.11 -10.68 -3.14
C SER A 237 28.33 -11.27 -4.31
N THR A 238 27.04 -10.98 -4.38
CA THR A 238 26.24 -11.20 -5.59
C THR A 238 26.53 -10.07 -6.58
N PRO A 239 26.85 -10.36 -7.86
CA PRO A 239 27.07 -9.33 -8.85
C PRO A 239 25.75 -8.61 -9.19
N GLU A 240 25.84 -7.30 -9.46
CA GLU A 240 24.79 -6.54 -10.13
C GLU A 240 24.73 -7.00 -11.58
N ASN A 241 23.74 -7.79 -11.99
CA ASN A 241 23.44 -7.96 -13.41
C ASN A 241 21.94 -7.95 -13.64
N GLY A 242 21.46 -6.77 -14.06
CA GLY A 242 20.34 -6.67 -14.98
C GLY A 242 20.87 -6.92 -16.39
N GLY A 243 20.70 -8.14 -16.88
CA GLY A 243 21.07 -8.54 -18.24
C GLY A 243 20.61 -9.96 -18.50
N SER A 244 19.68 -10.12 -19.43
CA SER A 244 19.17 -11.41 -19.89
C SER A 244 20.28 -12.22 -20.57
N GLY A 245 20.86 -13.18 -19.86
CA GLY A 245 21.79 -14.17 -20.39
C GLY A 245 22.15 -15.16 -19.29
N GLU A 246 21.93 -16.45 -19.54
CA GLU A 246 22.37 -17.54 -18.66
C GLU A 246 23.91 -17.60 -18.65
N GLU A 247 24.54 -16.84 -17.76
CA GLU A 247 25.94 -17.07 -17.38
C GLU A 247 26.01 -17.38 -15.87
N SER A 248 26.69 -18.48 -15.59
CA SER A 248 26.90 -19.04 -14.26
C SER A 248 27.52 -18.03 -13.30
N VAL A 249 26.92 -17.90 -12.12
CA VAL A 249 27.36 -17.01 -11.04
C VAL A 249 28.70 -17.50 -10.49
N VAL A 250 29.81 -16.93 -10.97
CA VAL A 250 31.14 -17.12 -10.37
C VAL A 250 31.43 -15.96 -9.42
N ALA A 251 31.42 -16.23 -8.12
CA ALA A 251 31.77 -15.28 -7.08
C ALA A 251 33.25 -14.87 -7.19
N LYS A 252 33.54 -13.55 -7.18
CA LYS A 252 34.91 -13.04 -7.05
C LYS A 252 35.34 -13.11 -5.58
N GLU A 253 36.32 -13.98 -5.27
CA GLU A 253 36.90 -14.11 -3.93
C GLU A 253 37.95 -13.00 -3.69
N LYS A 254 37.79 -12.23 -2.61
CA LYS A 254 38.88 -11.43 -2.02
C LYS A 254 39.22 -12.02 -0.65
N ILE A 255 40.43 -12.51 -0.49
CA ILE A 255 40.95 -13.04 0.78
C ILE A 255 41.59 -11.87 1.53
N ASN A 256 41.02 -11.51 2.69
CA ASN A 256 41.58 -10.46 3.55
C ASN A 256 42.39 -11.12 4.68
N THR A 257 43.71 -11.20 4.53
CA THR A 257 44.62 -11.66 5.60
C THR A 257 44.97 -10.50 6.53
N GLY A 258 44.15 -10.29 7.56
CA GLY A 258 44.39 -9.25 8.57
C GLY A 258 44.14 -9.74 10.00
N GLY A 259 45.20 -9.73 10.82
CA GLY A 259 45.13 -9.69 12.29
C GLY A 259 45.38 -11.00 13.05
N LEU A 260 46.62 -11.22 13.52
CA LEU A 260 46.90 -12.20 14.58
C LEU A 260 46.24 -11.74 15.88
N ALA A 261 45.21 -12.45 16.35
CA ALA A 261 44.82 -12.41 17.75
C ALA A 261 45.71 -13.40 18.53
N LYS A 262 46.63 -12.87 19.35
CA LYS A 262 47.36 -13.67 20.35
C LYS A 262 46.37 -14.15 21.41
N ILE A 263 46.44 -15.44 21.71
CA ILE A 263 45.75 -16.08 22.83
C ILE A 263 46.73 -15.98 24.00
N ASP A 264 46.41 -15.18 25.01
CA ASP A 264 47.21 -15.12 26.24
C ASP A 264 46.96 -16.40 27.06
N GLU A 265 47.94 -17.29 27.12
CA GLU A 265 47.99 -18.38 28.09
C GLU A 265 48.49 -17.82 29.43
N GLY A 266 47.58 -17.57 30.37
CA GLY A 266 47.92 -17.31 31.77
C GLY A 266 48.21 -18.62 32.51
N GLY A 267 49.49 -18.92 32.72
CA GLY A 267 49.98 -20.02 33.56
C GLY A 267 50.60 -19.52 34.87
N ASP A 268 50.25 -20.20 35.95
CA ASP A 268 50.63 -20.00 37.36
C ASP A 268 52.12 -19.74 37.65
N LYS A 269 52.36 -18.85 38.62
CA LYS A 269 53.44 -18.96 39.62
C LYS A 269 52.98 -18.41 40.96
#